data_AF-A0A246I5L3-F1
#
_entry.id   AF-A0A246I5L3-F1
#
_cell.length_a   1.000
_cell.length_b   1.000
_cell.length_c   1.000
_cell.angle_alpha   90.00
_cell.angle_beta   90.00
_cell.angle_gamma   90.00
#
_symmetry.space_group_name_H-M   'P 1'
#
loop_
_entity.id
_entity.type
_entity.pdbx_description
1 polymer ?
#
loop_
_entity_poly.entity_id
_entity_poly.type
_entity_poly.pdbx_seq_one_letter_code
_entity_poly.pdbx_strand_id
1 'polypeptide(L)'
;MEGQKMWQVKDVRAANVRQAKRYAERWCAARLYPDLPLRQAVARLTDSTPTQPPPPPLPGLPPTREQQQQARRLAEAGAVELARIKEALEQRRPLKETKPRAKDPMKAWVRAATRQLRPTVLRN
;
A
#
# COMPACT_ATOMS: atom_id res chain seq x y z
N MET A 1 15.40 -30.66 26.93
CA MET A 1 13.95 -30.68 26.62
C MET A 1 13.83 -30.33 25.15
N GLU A 2 13.72 -31.33 24.28
CA GLU A 2 13.62 -31.09 22.83
C GLU A 2 12.28 -30.40 22.55
N GLY A 3 12.35 -29.16 22.07
CA GLY A 3 11.17 -28.38 21.72
C GLY A 3 10.32 -29.17 20.72
N GLN A 4 9.07 -29.41 21.07
CA GLN A 4 8.13 -30.14 20.23
C GLN A 4 8.04 -29.49 18.85
N LYS A 5 8.65 -30.09 17.82
CA LYS A 5 8.68 -29.55 16.46
C LYS A 5 7.27 -29.22 15.99
N MET A 6 7.01 -27.97 15.57
CA MET A 6 5.67 -27.50 15.21
C MET A 6 5.03 -28.23 14.00
N TRP A 7 5.83 -28.99 13.26
CA TRP A 7 5.47 -29.64 11.99
C TRP A 7 5.09 -31.12 12.12
N GLN A 8 5.06 -31.68 13.33
CA GLN A 8 4.67 -33.08 13.49
C GLN A 8 3.18 -33.26 13.25
N VAL A 9 2.79 -34.19 12.39
CA VAL A 9 1.40 -34.60 12.22
C VAL A 9 1.03 -35.62 13.31
N LYS A 10 -0.17 -35.52 13.88
CA LYS A 10 -0.69 -36.49 14.85
C LYS A 10 -2.07 -36.98 14.42
N ASP A 11 -2.13 -38.23 13.99
CA ASP A 11 -3.38 -38.91 13.66
C ASP A 11 -4.02 -39.53 14.91
N VAL A 12 -5.29 -39.22 15.15
CA VAL A 12 -6.07 -39.76 16.26
C VAL A 12 -7.45 -40.14 15.75
N ARG A 13 -7.89 -41.37 16.02
CA ARG A 13 -9.28 -41.77 15.74
C ARG A 13 -10.23 -41.02 16.68
N ALA A 14 -11.27 -40.43 16.11
CA ALA A 14 -12.34 -39.79 16.85
C ALA A 14 -13.69 -40.44 16.50
N ALA A 15 -14.57 -40.59 17.48
CA ALA A 15 -15.90 -41.14 17.27
C ALA A 15 -16.83 -40.14 16.56
N ASN A 16 -16.54 -38.83 16.64
CA ASN A 16 -17.30 -37.78 15.95
C ASN A 16 -16.46 -36.50 15.76
N VAL A 17 -16.99 -35.56 14.95
CA VAL A 17 -16.34 -34.28 14.61
C VAL A 17 -16.09 -33.39 15.84
N ARG A 18 -17.01 -33.37 16.80
CA ARG A 18 -16.84 -32.56 18.03
C ARG A 18 -15.67 -33.05 18.87
N GLN A 19 -15.49 -34.37 18.95
CA GLN A 19 -14.36 -34.98 19.63
C GLN A 19 -13.05 -34.71 18.87
N ALA A 20 -13.05 -34.84 17.54
CA ALA A 20 -11.90 -34.51 16.72
C ALA A 20 -11.43 -33.06 16.94
N LYS A 21 -12.37 -32.11 16.96
CA LYS A 21 -12.10 -30.69 17.24
C LYS A 21 -11.42 -30.50 18.60
N ARG A 22 -11.97 -31.12 19.66
CA ARG A 22 -11.38 -31.03 21.02
C ARG A 22 -9.97 -31.60 21.07
N TYR A 23 -9.68 -32.66 20.32
CA TYR A 23 -8.32 -33.21 20.25
C TYR A 23 -7.37 -32.27 19.52
N ALA A 24 -7.80 -31.68 18.42
CA ALA A 24 -7.02 -30.68 17.69
C ALA A 24 -6.71 -29.46 18.57
N GLU A 25 -7.72 -28.88 19.23
CA GLU A 25 -7.56 -27.73 20.14
C GLU A 25 -6.56 -28.03 21.26
N ARG A 26 -6.70 -29.16 21.94
CA ARG A 26 -5.80 -29.55 23.04
C ARG A 26 -4.37 -29.78 22.55
N TRP A 27 -4.22 -30.37 21.37
CA TRP A 27 -2.91 -30.63 20.79
C TRP A 27 -2.21 -29.33 20.36
N CYS A 28 -2.94 -28.41 19.73
CA CYS A 28 -2.42 -27.08 19.40
C CYS A 28 -2.08 -26.26 20.66
N ALA A 29 -2.95 -26.27 21.66
CA ALA A 29 -2.76 -25.52 22.91
C ALA A 29 -1.50 -25.96 23.67
N ALA A 30 -1.26 -27.27 23.79
CA ALA A 30 -0.08 -27.82 24.46
C ALA A 30 1.24 -27.42 23.78
N ARG A 31 1.23 -27.14 22.48
CA ARG A 31 2.41 -26.73 21.71
C ARG A 31 2.60 -25.22 21.66
N LEU A 32 1.52 -24.45 21.51
CA LEU A 32 1.57 -22.99 21.39
C LEU A 32 1.82 -22.31 22.75
N TYR A 33 1.37 -22.91 23.84
CA TYR A 33 1.47 -22.35 25.18
C TYR A 33 2.05 -23.39 26.16
N PRO A 34 3.33 -23.77 26.02
CA PRO A 34 3.93 -24.82 26.84
C PRO A 34 4.01 -24.46 28.33
N ASP A 35 4.09 -23.16 28.64
CA ASP A 35 4.22 -22.65 30.01
C ASP A 35 2.87 -22.44 30.71
N LEU A 36 1.75 -22.60 29.99
CA LEU A 36 0.41 -22.46 30.55
C LEU A 36 -0.23 -23.83 30.83
N PRO A 37 -1.03 -23.95 31.91
CA PRO A 37 -1.78 -25.17 32.14
C PRO A 37 -2.77 -25.38 31.00
N LEU A 38 -2.92 -26.62 30.53
CA LEU A 38 -3.65 -26.96 29.30
C LEU A 38 -5.07 -26.38 29.23
N ARG A 39 -5.77 -26.29 30.37
CA ARG A 39 -7.10 -25.66 30.42
C ARG A 39 -7.06 -24.18 30.04
N GLN A 40 -6.10 -23.42 30.58
CA GLN A 40 -5.92 -22.00 30.25
C GLN A 40 -5.40 -21.82 28.83
N ALA A 41 -4.47 -22.69 28.39
CA ALA A 41 -3.95 -22.68 27.04
C ALA A 41 -5.07 -22.91 26.00
N VAL A 42 -5.96 -23.88 26.24
CA VAL A 42 -7.14 -24.10 25.38
C VAL A 42 -8.07 -22.90 25.44
N ALA A 43 -8.37 -22.39 26.64
CA ALA A 43 -9.23 -21.21 26.79
C ALA A 43 -8.70 -20.04 25.95
N ARG A 44 -7.41 -19.70 26.08
CA ARG A 44 -6.73 -18.64 25.31
C ARG A 44 -6.69 -18.92 23.80
N LEU A 45 -6.55 -20.17 23.39
CA LEU A 45 -6.55 -20.57 21.98
C LEU A 45 -7.94 -20.44 21.35
N THR A 46 -8.99 -20.79 22.09
CA THR A 46 -10.39 -20.73 21.65
C THR A 46 -11.04 -19.38 21.94
N ASP A 47 -10.34 -18.51 22.66
CA ASP A 47 -10.84 -17.19 22.98
C ASP A 47 -10.91 -16.37 21.69
N SER A 48 -12.12 -16.24 21.17
CA SER A 48 -12.40 -15.45 19.98
C SER A 48 -12.51 -13.95 20.31
N THR A 49 -12.21 -13.52 21.54
CA THR A 49 -12.13 -12.10 21.86
C THR A 49 -11.13 -11.46 20.90
N PRO A 50 -11.59 -10.57 19.99
CA PRO A 50 -10.68 -9.86 19.13
C PRO A 50 -9.67 -9.16 20.02
N THR A 51 -8.37 -9.29 19.72
CA THR A 51 -7.34 -8.48 20.36
C THR A 51 -7.68 -7.03 20.02
N GLN A 52 -8.48 -6.40 20.87
CA GLN A 52 -9.05 -5.10 20.57
C GLN A 52 -7.85 -4.16 20.43
N PRO A 53 -7.61 -3.58 19.24
CA PRO A 53 -6.59 -2.55 19.13
C PRO A 53 -6.93 -1.47 20.16
N PRO A 54 -5.91 -0.81 20.75
CA PRO A 54 -6.16 0.28 21.67
C PRO A 54 -7.18 1.24 21.04
N PRO A 55 -8.19 1.69 21.81
CA PRO A 55 -9.24 2.53 21.26
C PRO A 55 -8.59 3.74 20.57
N PRO A 56 -9.09 4.15 19.38
CA PRO A 56 -8.51 5.25 18.64
C PRO A 56 -8.50 6.51 19.53
N PRO A 57 -7.46 7.35 19.43
CA PRO A 57 -7.40 8.59 20.20
C PRO A 57 -8.67 9.40 19.95
N LEU A 58 -9.27 9.91 21.02
CA LEU A 58 -10.52 10.67 20.97
C LEU A 58 -10.40 11.82 19.95
N PRO A 59 -11.32 11.91 18.97
CA PRO A 59 -11.27 12.99 17.99
C PRO A 59 -11.50 14.33 18.69
N GLY A 60 -10.59 15.29 18.48
CA GLY A 60 -10.70 16.66 18.98
C GLY A 60 -9.77 17.04 20.14
N LEU A 61 -8.98 16.10 20.69
CA LEU A 61 -7.92 16.49 21.62
C LEU A 61 -6.72 17.10 20.88
N PRO A 62 -6.12 18.19 21.39
CA PRO A 62 -4.88 18.70 20.85
C PRO A 62 -3.77 17.63 20.98
N PRO A 63 -2.89 17.50 19.97
CA PRO A 63 -1.85 16.49 19.98
C PRO A 63 -0.94 16.67 21.19
N THR A 64 -0.68 15.57 21.90
CA THR A 64 0.22 15.55 23.06
C THR A 64 1.64 15.94 22.65
N ARG A 65 2.44 16.44 23.61
CA ARG A 65 3.85 16.82 23.34
C ARG A 65 4.66 15.68 22.72
N GLU A 66 4.43 14.45 23.16
CA GLU A 66 5.07 13.25 22.61
C GLU A 66 4.67 12.99 21.17
N GLN A 67 3.37 13.10 20.84
CA GLN A 67 2.89 13.00 19.46
C GLN A 67 3.49 14.09 18.57
N GLN A 68 3.61 15.32 19.08
CA GLN A 68 4.27 16.39 18.34
C GLN A 68 5.76 16.10 18.11
N GLN A 69 6.45 15.56 19.12
CA GLN A 69 7.86 15.21 18.99
C GLN A 69 8.06 14.02 18.04
N GLN A 70 7.17 13.03 18.07
CA GLN A 70 7.16 11.93 17.11
C GLN A 70 6.89 12.43 15.69
N ALA A 71 5.92 13.33 15.50
CA ALA A 71 5.65 13.94 14.21
C ALA A 71 6.85 14.73 13.67
N ARG A 72 7.58 15.44 14.55
CA ARG A 72 8.85 16.11 14.18
C ARG A 72 9.91 15.10 13.75
N ARG A 73 10.14 14.04 14.53
CA ARG A 73 11.10 12.97 14.16
C ARG A 73 10.74 12.31 12.83
N LEU A 74 9.46 12.07 12.56
CA LEU A 74 8.99 11.52 11.30
C LEU A 74 9.21 12.50 10.13
N ALA A 75 8.94 13.79 10.34
CA ALA A 75 9.18 14.82 9.32
C ALA A 75 10.68 14.98 9.01
N GLU A 76 11.53 14.95 10.04
CA GLU A 76 12.99 15.01 9.92
C GLU A 76 13.55 13.78 9.18
N ALA A 77 13.10 12.56 9.56
CA ALA A 77 13.51 11.33 8.90
C ALA A 77 13.06 11.26 7.44
N GLY A 78 11.87 11.80 7.13
CA GLY A 78 11.28 11.80 5.78
C GLY A 78 11.78 12.91 4.85
N ALA A 79 12.48 13.93 5.35
CA ALA A 79 12.83 15.13 4.58
C ALA A 79 13.71 14.83 3.35
N VAL A 80 14.72 13.97 3.52
CA VAL A 80 15.66 13.60 2.46
C VAL A 80 14.97 12.79 1.36
N GLU A 81 14.14 11.82 1.75
CA GLU A 81 13.42 10.97 0.80
C GLU A 81 12.35 11.77 0.04
N LEU A 82 11.66 12.70 0.72
CA LEU A 82 10.73 13.63 0.06
C LEU A 82 11.43 14.56 -0.94
N ALA A 83 12.65 15.00 -0.66
CA ALA A 83 13.44 15.81 -1.60
C ALA A 83 13.81 14.99 -2.84
N ARG A 84 14.28 13.75 -2.67
CA ARG A 84 14.57 12.81 -3.77
C ARG A 84 13.34 12.52 -4.62
N ILE A 85 12.18 12.26 -3.99
CA ILE A 85 10.92 12.01 -4.70
C ILE A 85 10.50 13.26 -5.50
N LYS A 86 10.61 14.45 -4.92
CA LYS A 86 10.32 15.70 -5.64
C LYS A 86 11.24 15.89 -6.83
N GLU A 87 12.55 15.66 -6.66
CA GLU A 87 13.52 15.76 -7.75
C GLU A 87 13.20 14.77 -8.88
N ALA A 88 12.93 13.51 -8.54
CA ALA A 88 12.56 12.49 -9.52
C ALA A 88 11.24 12.83 -10.26
N LEU A 89 10.27 13.43 -9.55
CA LEU A 89 9.02 13.89 -10.16
C LEU A 89 9.23 15.11 -11.07
N GLU A 90 10.11 16.04 -10.72
CA GLU A 90 10.47 17.18 -11.58
C GLU A 90 11.27 16.74 -12.81
N GLN A 91 12.19 15.77 -12.67
CA GLN A 91 12.88 15.15 -13.83
C GLN A 91 11.89 14.43 -14.75
N ARG A 92 10.84 13.84 -14.18
CA ARG A 92 9.78 13.16 -14.94
C ARG A 92 8.72 14.11 -15.47
N ARG A 93 8.69 15.39 -15.07
CA ARG A 93 7.88 16.37 -15.78
C ARG A 93 8.44 16.48 -17.19
N PRO A 94 7.67 16.13 -18.22
CA PRO A 94 8.14 16.30 -19.59
C PRO A 94 8.50 17.78 -19.77
N LEU A 95 9.73 18.01 -20.21
CA LEU A 95 10.22 19.31 -20.69
C LEU A 95 9.09 19.90 -21.54
N LYS A 96 8.54 21.04 -21.10
CA LYS A 96 7.47 21.81 -21.74
C LYS A 96 7.39 21.44 -23.21
N GLU A 97 6.25 20.94 -23.67
CA GLU A 97 6.00 20.65 -25.08
C GLU A 97 6.47 21.84 -25.94
N THR A 98 7.71 21.83 -26.40
CA THR A 98 8.17 22.64 -27.52
C THR A 98 7.68 21.89 -28.73
N LYS A 99 6.36 21.78 -28.88
CA LYS A 99 5.79 21.41 -30.17
C LYS A 99 6.34 22.47 -31.14
N PRO A 100 7.07 22.07 -32.20
CA PRO A 100 7.37 23.01 -33.26
C PRO A 100 6.00 23.48 -33.75
N ARG A 101 5.78 24.80 -33.70
CA ARG A 101 4.55 25.46 -34.13
C ARG A 101 4.05 24.78 -35.40
N ALA A 102 2.93 24.07 -35.31
CA ALA A 102 2.37 23.36 -36.45
C ALA A 102 2.14 24.38 -37.56
N LYS A 103 2.93 24.29 -38.64
CA LYS A 103 2.66 25.05 -39.85
C LYS A 103 1.35 24.50 -40.38
N ASP A 104 0.31 25.29 -40.21
CA ASP A 104 -1.05 24.99 -40.65
C ASP A 104 -1.03 24.57 -42.14
N PRO A 105 -1.26 23.28 -42.45
CA PRO A 105 -1.22 22.79 -43.82
C PRO A 105 -2.32 23.43 -44.67
N MET A 106 -3.41 23.89 -44.04
CA MET A 106 -4.49 24.63 -44.70
C MET A 106 -3.98 25.98 -45.23
N LYS A 107 -3.13 26.69 -44.47
CA LYS A 107 -2.53 27.95 -44.94
C LYS A 107 -1.57 27.75 -46.10
N ALA A 108 -0.85 26.63 -46.15
CA ALA A 108 0.00 26.30 -47.28
C ALA A 108 -0.85 26.03 -48.54
N TRP A 109 -1.95 25.28 -48.39
CA TRP A 109 -2.91 25.01 -49.45
C TRP A 109 -3.61 26.28 -49.96
N VAL A 110 -4.10 27.13 -49.06
CA VAL A 110 -4.73 28.40 -49.42
C VAL A 110 -3.75 29.30 -50.18
N ARG A 111 -2.50 29.42 -49.72
CA ARG A 111 -1.47 30.20 -50.45
C ARG A 111 -1.16 29.62 -51.83
N ALA A 112 -1.12 28.29 -51.97
CA ALA A 112 -0.91 27.63 -53.26
C ALA A 112 -2.10 27.89 -54.21
N ALA A 113 -3.34 27.75 -53.72
CA ALA A 113 -4.55 28.02 -54.48
C ALA A 113 -4.66 29.50 -54.90
N THR A 114 -4.33 30.44 -54.00
CA THR A 114 -4.32 31.88 -54.33
C THR A 114 -3.25 32.23 -55.36
N ARG A 115 -2.13 31.50 -55.39
CA ARG A 115 -1.08 31.68 -56.41
C ARG A 115 -1.50 31.14 -57.78
N GLN A 116 -2.31 30.08 -57.81
CA GLN A 116 -2.89 29.54 -59.05
C GLN A 116 -4.04 30.41 -59.59
N LEU A 117 -4.79 31.06 -58.71
CA LEU A 117 -5.92 31.93 -59.05
C LEU A 117 -5.52 33.39 -59.34
N ARG A 118 -4.23 33.74 -59.33
CA ARG A 118 -3.77 35.02 -59.89
C ARG A 118 -3.50 34.79 -61.39
N PRO A 119 -4.32 35.32 -62.31
CA PRO A 119 -3.87 35.49 -63.67
C PRO A 119 -2.68 36.44 -63.64
N THR A 120 -1.60 36.05 -64.30
CA THR A 120 -0.55 37.00 -64.70
C THR A 120 -1.23 38.07 -65.53
N VAL A 121 -1.51 39.22 -64.93
CA VAL A 121 -1.80 40.42 -65.71
C VAL A 121 -0.48 40.80 -66.37
N LEU A 122 -0.27 40.27 -67.58
CA LEU A 122 0.65 40.85 -68.55
C LEU A 122 0.11 42.25 -68.84
N ARG A 123 0.67 43.22 -68.13
CA ARG A 123 0.48 44.63 -68.43
C ARG A 123 1.35 44.90 -69.67
N ASN A 124 0.71 44.96 -70.84
CA ASN A 124 1.25 45.70 -71.99
C ASN A 124 1.34 47.18 -71.62
#